data_AF-A0A9E5JR30-F1
#
_entry.id   AF-A0A9E5JR30-F1
#
_cell.length_a   1.000
_cell.length_b   1.000
_cell.length_c   1.000
_cell.angle_alpha   90.00
_cell.angle_beta   90.00
_cell.angle_gamma   90.00
#
_symmetry.space_group_name_H-M   'P 1'
#
loop_
_entity.id
_entity.type
_entity.pdbx_description
1 polymer ?
#
loop_
_entity_poly.entity_id
_entity_poly.type
_entity_poly.pdbx_seq_one_letter_code
_entity_poly.pdbx_strand_id
1 'polypeptide(L)'
;MKWLIPILLILLAGLQYRLWVGEGSLADVVRLNEEIQTQAVENEKLRERNRILAAEVGGLKSGLDAVEERAREDLGMIKPGETFFMVVEPASK
;
A
#
# COMPACT_ATOMS: atom_id res chain seq x y z
N MET A 1 49.66 -34.56 -20.13
CA MET A 1 49.63 -34.08 -18.73
C MET A 1 50.05 -32.61 -18.55
N LYS A 2 51.10 -32.11 -19.20
CA LYS A 2 51.60 -30.73 -19.04
C LYS A 2 50.60 -29.59 -19.34
N TRP A 3 49.61 -29.83 -20.20
CA TRP A 3 48.61 -28.84 -20.62
C TRP A 3 47.30 -28.87 -19.83
N LEU A 4 47.10 -29.88 -18.99
CA LEU A 4 45.88 -29.99 -18.16
C LEU A 4 45.85 -28.91 -17.08
N ILE A 5 47.00 -28.63 -16.46
CA ILE A 5 47.12 -27.63 -15.39
C ILE A 5 46.76 -26.21 -15.88
N PRO A 6 47.32 -25.69 -17.00
CA PRO A 6 46.95 -24.36 -17.47
C PRO A 6 45.50 -24.27 -17.93
N ILE A 7 44.95 -25.32 -18.55
CA ILE A 7 43.54 -25.36 -18.92
C ILE A 7 42.64 -25.29 -17.68
N LEU A 8 42.97 -26.05 -16.64
CA LEU A 8 42.20 -26.06 -15.40
C LEU A 8 42.28 -24.71 -14.68
N LEU A 9 43.44 -24.04 -14.71
CA LEU A 9 43.62 -22.70 -14.17
C LEU A 9 42.77 -21.65 -14.90
N ILE A 10 42.73 -21.71 -16.24
CA ILE A 10 41.90 -20.80 -17.04
C ILE A 10 40.41 -21.02 -16.73
N LEU A 11 39.99 -22.29 -16.63
CA LEU A 11 38.61 -22.64 -16.33
C LEU A 11 38.23 -22.19 -14.91
N LEU A 12 39.12 -22.37 -13.93
CA LEU A 12 38.94 -21.89 -12.57
C LEU A 12 38.87 -20.36 -12.51
N ALA A 13 39.76 -19.65 -13.20
CA ALA A 13 39.76 -18.19 -13.27
C ALA A 13 38.47 -17.65 -13.91
N GLY A 14 38.00 -18.30 -14.98
CA GLY A 14 36.71 -17.96 -15.60
C GLY A 14 35.52 -18.16 -14.67
N LEU A 15 35.54 -19.24 -13.87
CA LEU A 15 34.49 -19.52 -12.89
C LEU A 15 34.50 -18.49 -11.74
N GLN A 16 35.69 -18.14 -11.25
CA GLN A 16 35.86 -17.10 -10.22
C GLN A 16 35.38 -15.75 -10.74
N TYR A 17 35.76 -15.37 -11.96
CA TYR A 17 35.27 -14.14 -12.59
C TYR A 17 33.75 -14.13 -12.74
N ARG A 18 33.16 -15.25 -13.18
CA ARG A 18 31.70 -15.37 -13.30
C ARG A 18 30.99 -15.28 -11.95
N LEU A 19 31.60 -15.77 -10.87
CA LEU A 19 31.05 -15.65 -9.52
C LEU A 19 31.04 -14.18 -9.04
N TRP A 20 32.02 -13.38 -9.46
CA TRP A 20 32.18 -11.98 -9.05
C TRP A 20 31.46 -10.98 -9.97
N VAL A 21 31.26 -11.31 -11.26
CA VAL A 21 30.75 -10.36 -12.28
C VAL A 21 29.56 -10.92 -13.08
N GLY A 22 29.20 -12.19 -12.90
CA GLY A 22 28.07 -12.80 -13.60
C GLY A 22 26.72 -12.39 -13.01
N GLU A 23 25.66 -12.60 -13.79
CA GLU A 23 24.27 -12.38 -13.36
C GLU A 23 23.96 -13.16 -12.08
N GLY A 24 23.57 -12.45 -11.01
CA GLY A 24 23.42 -13.02 -9.66
C GLY A 24 24.68 -12.96 -8.80
N SER A 25 25.69 -12.20 -9.22
CA SER A 25 26.86 -11.86 -8.43
C SER A 25 26.46 -11.11 -7.14
N LEU A 26 27.31 -11.21 -6.12
CA LEU A 26 27.25 -10.40 -4.90
C LEU A 26 27.03 -8.90 -5.19
N ALA A 27 27.61 -8.36 -6.27
CA ALA A 27 27.42 -6.97 -6.65
C ALA A 27 25.98 -6.66 -7.08
N ASP A 28 25.34 -7.56 -7.84
CA ASP A 28 23.93 -7.39 -8.24
C ASP A 28 22.99 -7.56 -7.05
N VAL A 29 23.29 -8.48 -6.12
CA VAL A 29 22.50 -8.66 -4.90
C VAL A 29 22.55 -7.41 -4.03
N VAL A 30 23.73 -6.80 -3.86
CA VAL A 30 23.89 -5.54 -3.10
C VAL A 30 23.11 -4.42 -3.77
N ARG A 31 23.25 -4.23 -5.09
CA ARG A 31 22.51 -3.19 -5.84
C ARG A 31 20.99 -3.38 -5.74
N LEU A 32 20.52 -4.61 -5.96
CA LEU A 32 19.09 -4.91 -5.89
C LEU A 32 18.54 -4.73 -4.47
N ASN A 33 19.33 -5.07 -3.45
CA ASN A 33 18.93 -4.84 -2.06
C ASN A 33 18.83 -3.34 -1.75
N GLU A 34 19.73 -2.51 -2.26
CA GLU A 34 19.63 -1.04 -2.13
C GLU A 34 18.36 -0.49 -2.81
N GLU A 35 18.04 -0.96 -4.03
CA GLU A 35 16.80 -0.60 -4.73
C GLU A 35 15.55 -1.01 -3.92
N ILE A 36 15.54 -2.22 -3.34
CA ILE A 36 14.44 -2.67 -2.47
C ILE A 36 14.31 -1.78 -1.24
N GLN A 37 15.42 -1.41 -0.58
CA GLN A 37 15.38 -0.56 0.61
C GLN A 37 14.84 0.84 0.29
N THR A 38 15.30 1.46 -0.80
CA THR A 38 14.78 2.78 -1.22
C THR A 38 13.29 2.72 -1.51
N GLN A 39 12.84 1.70 -2.23
CA GLN A 39 11.43 1.54 -2.57
C GLN A 39 10.56 1.16 -1.37
N ALA A 40 11.11 0.48 -0.37
CA ALA A 40 10.41 0.19 0.89
C ALA A 40 10.13 1.47 1.68
N VAL A 41 11.11 2.38 1.77
CA VAL A 41 10.95 3.68 2.44
C VAL A 41 9.89 4.55 1.75
N GLU A 42 9.90 4.59 0.42
CA GLU A 42 8.87 5.32 -0.34
C GLU A 42 7.46 4.72 -0.13
N ASN A 43 7.35 3.39 -0.15
CA ASN A 43 6.10 2.70 0.11
C ASN A 43 5.56 2.98 1.51
N GLU A 44 6.43 2.99 2.53
CA GLU A 44 6.02 3.31 3.91
C GLU A 44 5.45 4.73 3.99
N LYS A 45 6.13 5.71 3.39
CA LYS A 45 5.64 7.09 3.34
C LYS A 45 4.29 7.22 2.62
N LEU A 46 4.09 6.48 1.53
CA LEU A 46 2.81 6.47 0.81
C LEU A 46 1.69 5.79 1.61
N ARG A 47 2.01 4.70 2.33
CA ARG A 47 1.05 4.02 3.21
C ARG A 47 0.58 4.95 4.33
N GLU A 48 1.50 5.70 4.94
CA GLU A 48 1.15 6.62 6.01
C GLU A 48 0.24 7.77 5.52
N ARG A 49 0.55 8.35 4.36
CA ARG A 49 -0.31 9.35 3.72
C ARG A 49 -1.70 8.80 3.41
N ASN A 50 -1.78 7.60 2.86
CA ASN A 50 -3.07 6.95 2.59
C ASN A 50 -3.86 6.70 3.88
N ARG A 51 -3.20 6.32 4.98
CA ARG A 51 -3.85 6.13 6.28
C ARG A 51 -4.48 7.42 6.79
N ILE A 52 -3.75 8.53 6.71
CA ILE A 52 -4.25 9.86 7.11
C ILE A 52 -5.44 10.26 6.23
N LEU A 53 -5.31 10.17 4.91
CA LEU A 53 -6.38 10.53 3.98
C LEU A 53 -7.62 9.65 4.16
N ALA A 54 -7.46 8.35 4.41
CA ALA A 54 -8.57 7.45 4.69
C ALA A 54 -9.30 7.84 5.98
N ALA A 55 -8.56 8.23 7.02
CA ALA A 55 -9.14 8.72 8.27
C ALA A 55 -9.89 10.05 8.06
N GLU A 56 -9.34 10.96 7.26
CA GLU A 56 -9.98 12.23 6.91
C GLU A 56 -11.29 12.00 6.13
N VAL A 57 -11.27 11.13 5.12
CA VAL A 57 -12.48 10.76 4.37
C VAL A 57 -13.52 10.12 5.28
N GLY A 58 -13.11 9.25 6.21
CA GLY A 58 -14.00 8.64 7.19
C GLY A 58 -14.64 9.68 8.13
N GLY A 59 -13.82 10.61 8.64
CA GLY A 59 -14.28 11.71 9.50
C GLY A 59 -15.25 12.66 8.78
N LEU A 60 -14.96 13.00 7.52
CA LEU A 60 -15.84 13.84 6.71
C LEU A 60 -17.20 13.16 6.44
N LYS A 61 -17.21 11.86 6.14
CA LYS A 61 -18.46 11.10 5.98
C LYS A 61 -19.27 11.08 7.28
N SER A 62 -18.65 10.72 8.40
CA SER A 62 -19.32 10.69 9.70
C SER A 62 -19.84 12.07 10.13
N GLY A 63 -19.11 13.14 9.84
CA GLY A 63 -19.55 14.50 10.13
C GLY A 63 -20.74 14.93 9.29
N LEU A 64 -20.77 14.57 8.01
CA LEU A 64 -21.92 14.82 7.13
C LEU A 64 -23.15 14.02 7.56
N ASP A 65 -22.97 12.75 7.93
CA ASP A 65 -24.05 11.89 8.41
C ASP A 65 -24.67 12.45 9.71
N ALA A 66 -23.83 12.91 10.65
CA ALA A 66 -24.29 13.54 11.89
C ALA A 66 -25.05 14.85 11.66
N VAL A 67 -24.63 15.66 10.68
CA VAL A 67 -25.34 16.89 10.29
C VAL A 67 -26.67 16.57 9.60
N GLU A 68 -26.70 15.53 8.77
CA GLU A 68 -27.93 15.05 8.12
C GLU A 68 -28.94 14.52 9.14
N GLU A 69 -28.50 13.74 10.13
CA GLU A 69 -29.35 13.25 11.23
C GLU A 69 -29.97 14.43 12.00
N ARG A 70 -29.16 15.42 12.40
CA ARG A 70 -29.64 16.65 13.05
C ARG A 70 -30.66 17.41 12.20
N ALA A 71 -30.41 17.54 10.90
CA ALA A 71 -31.30 18.23 9.96
C ALA A 71 -32.65 17.50 9.78
N ARG A 72 -32.63 16.16 9.82
CA ARG A 72 -33.84 15.33 9.73
C ARG A 72 -34.65 15.35 11.03
N GLU A 73 -34.00 15.23 12.18
CA GLU A 73 -34.68 15.20 13.49
C GLU A 73 -35.22 16.57 13.92
N ASP A 74 -34.39 17.62 13.87
CA ASP A 74 -34.77 18.93 14.41
C ASP A 74 -35.60 19.76 13.43
N LEU A 75 -35.24 19.69 12.14
CA LEU A 75 -35.75 20.60 11.11
C LEU A 75 -36.71 19.91 10.13
N GLY A 76 -36.90 18.60 10.27
CA GLY A 76 -37.77 17.80 9.39
C GLY A 76 -37.36 17.86 7.92
N MET A 77 -36.08 18.15 7.64
CA MET A 77 -35.60 18.28 6.28
C MET A 77 -35.54 16.92 5.59
N ILE A 78 -35.99 16.88 4.33
CA ILE A 78 -36.05 15.69 3.47
C ILE A 78 -35.46 16.02 2.11
N LYS A 79 -34.74 15.07 1.50
CA LYS A 79 -34.08 15.30 0.21
C LYS A 79 -35.13 15.34 -0.93
N PRO A 80 -34.90 16.11 -2.00
CA PRO A 80 -35.79 16.12 -3.16
C PRO A 80 -35.94 14.72 -3.78
N GLY A 81 -37.17 14.22 -3.89
CA GLY A 81 -37.47 12.89 -4.44
C GLY A 81 -37.42 11.74 -3.42
N GLU A 82 -37.21 12.01 -2.14
CA GLU A 82 -37.22 11.02 -1.07
C GLU A 82 -38.65 10.76 -0.55
N THR A 83 -38.98 9.49 -0.27
CA THR A 83 -40.25 9.13 0.39
C THR A 83 -39.99 8.92 1.88
N PHE A 84 -40.54 9.79 2.72
CA PHE A 84 -40.35 9.77 4.17
C PHE A 84 -41.49 9.03 4.88
N PHE A 85 -41.15 8.08 5.75
CA PHE A 85 -42.10 7.33 6.57
C PHE A 85 -41.90 7.70 8.04
N MET A 86 -42.93 8.26 8.67
CA MET A 86 -42.94 8.54 10.11
C MET A 86 -43.73 7.44 10.82
N VAL A 87 -43.06 6.69 11.69
CA VAL A 87 -43.73 5.69 12.53
C VAL A 87 -44.25 6.40 13.77
N VAL A 88 -45.56 6.68 13.81
CA VAL A 88 -46.25 7.14 15.02
C VAL A 88 -46.71 5.93 15.83
N GLU A 89 -46.29 5.85 17.09
CA GLU A 89 -46.78 4.81 18.00
C GLU A 89 -48.31 4.96 18.15
N PRO A 90 -49.08 3.86 18.03
CA PRO A 90 -50.51 3.92 18.19
C PRO A 90 -50.82 4.31 19.64
N ALA A 91 -51.62 5.36 19.82
CA ALA A 91 -52.08 5.79 21.14
C ALA A 91 -52.67 4.59 21.88
N SER A 92 -51.97 4.13 22.93
CA SER A 92 -52.49 3.13 23.84
C SER A 92 -53.79 3.68 24.42
N LYS A 93 -54.90 3.02 24.11
CA LYS A 93 -56.18 3.23 24.79
C LYS A 93 -56.09 2.84 26.26
#